data_AF-A0A699SSS5-F1
#
_entry.id   AF-A0A699SSS5-F1
#
_cell.length_a   1.000
_cell.length_b   1.000
_cell.length_c   1.000
_cell.angle_alpha   90.00
_cell.angle_beta   90.00
_cell.angle_gamma   90.00
#
_symmetry.space_group_name_H-M   'P 1'
#
loop_
_entity.id
_entity.type
_entity.pdbx_description
1 polymer ?
#
loop_
_entity_poly.entity_id
_entity_poly.type
_entity_poly.pdbx_seq_one_letter_code
_entity_poly.pdbx_strand_id
1 'polypeptide(L)'
;GLPPTRQVVFQIDLIPGAAPAARAPYQLAPPKMKELSEQLKELSDKGFIRPSSSPWGAPVLFVKKKDGSFRMYIDYRELNKLTVKNRYPLPRIDDLFDQLQGSNVYSKIDLRSGEGIHVDPTKIESIKDWESSKSPMKIRQFLGLAGYY
;
A
#
# COMPACT_ATOMS: atom_id res chain seq x y z
N GLY A 1 -1.93 -4.64 -15.17
CA GLY A 1 -0.91 -5.59 -15.66
C GLY A 1 0.39 -5.49 -14.86
N LEU A 2 1.30 -6.47 -14.95
CA LEU A 2 2.63 -6.39 -14.31
C LEU A 2 3.41 -5.17 -14.83
N PRO A 3 4.22 -4.50 -13.98
CA PRO A 3 5.07 -3.41 -14.43
C PRO A 3 6.07 -3.92 -15.48
N PRO A 4 6.51 -3.06 -16.42
CA PRO A 4 7.53 -3.43 -17.38
C PRO A 4 8.82 -3.83 -16.65
N THR A 5 9.60 -4.72 -17.25
CA THR A 5 10.92 -5.09 -16.74
C THR A 5 11.78 -3.83 -16.61
N ARG A 6 12.23 -3.53 -15.40
CA ARG A 6 13.13 -2.40 -15.11
C ARG A 6 14.56 -2.90 -15.01
N GLN A 7 15.52 -2.02 -15.28
CA GLN A 7 16.96 -2.32 -15.09
C GLN A 7 17.30 -2.59 -13.62
N VAL A 8 16.52 -2.03 -12.69
CA VAL A 8 16.68 -2.24 -11.25
C VAL A 8 15.73 -3.33 -10.78
N VAL A 9 16.30 -4.44 -10.32
CA VAL A 9 15.58 -5.49 -9.61
C VAL A 9 15.68 -5.19 -8.11
N PHE A 10 14.54 -5.02 -7.45
CA PHE A 10 14.50 -4.86 -6.00
C PHE A 10 14.71 -6.22 -5.34
N GLN A 11 15.81 -6.36 -4.61
CA GLN A 11 16.09 -7.52 -3.77
C GLN A 11 15.68 -7.22 -2.32
N ILE A 12 15.13 -8.23 -1.65
CA ILE A 12 14.89 -8.19 -0.20
C ILE A 12 16.01 -8.96 0.46
N ASP A 13 16.94 -8.24 1.09
CA ASP A 13 18.04 -8.86 1.80
C ASP A 13 17.57 -9.41 3.15
N LEU A 14 18.05 -10.61 3.48
CA LEU A 14 17.81 -11.25 4.77
C LEU A 14 19.04 -11.14 5.68
N ILE A 15 18.82 -11.19 6.99
CA ILE A 15 19.92 -11.24 7.95
C ILE A 15 20.77 -12.51 7.71
N PRO A 16 22.10 -12.47 7.97
CA PRO A 16 22.95 -13.65 7.81
C PRO A 16 22.43 -14.84 8.62
N GLY A 17 22.33 -16.01 7.98
CA GLY A 17 21.84 -17.24 8.62
C GLY A 17 20.32 -17.33 8.77
N ALA A 18 19.53 -16.44 8.15
CA ALA A 18 18.08 -16.54 8.16
C ALA A 18 17.60 -17.88 7.57
N ALA A 19 16.82 -18.63 8.36
CA ALA A 19 16.13 -19.83 7.91
C ALA A 19 14.70 -19.50 7.43
N PRO A 20 14.12 -20.32 6.54
CA PRO A 20 12.74 -20.13 6.10
C PRO A 20 11.75 -20.10 7.27
N ALA A 21 10.94 -19.05 7.31
CA ALA A 21 9.81 -18.94 8.22
C ALA A 21 8.53 -19.40 7.52
N ALA A 22 7.92 -20.46 8.06
CA ALA A 22 6.62 -20.96 7.63
C ALA A 22 5.67 -21.05 8.82
N ARG A 23 4.57 -20.29 8.77
CA ARG A 23 3.54 -20.31 9.81
C ARG A 23 2.25 -20.88 9.26
N ALA A 24 1.59 -21.71 10.05
CA ALA A 24 0.31 -22.32 9.70
C ALA A 24 -0.74 -21.24 9.38
N PRO A 25 -1.59 -21.46 8.35
CA PRO A 25 -2.73 -20.58 8.06
C PRO A 25 -3.66 -20.44 9.26
N TYR A 26 -4.24 -19.25 9.42
CA TYR A 26 -5.32 -19.06 10.39
C TYR A 26 -6.57 -19.83 9.96
N GLN A 27 -7.35 -20.30 10.93
CA GLN A 27 -8.66 -20.87 10.64
C GLN A 27 -9.58 -19.79 10.09
N LEU A 28 -10.23 -20.09 8.96
CA LEU A 28 -11.14 -19.19 8.28
C LEU A 28 -12.55 -19.81 8.24
N ALA A 29 -13.54 -19.00 8.59
CA ALA A 29 -14.95 -19.38 8.41
C ALA A 29 -15.28 -19.51 6.91
N PRO A 30 -16.30 -20.31 6.53
CA PRO A 30 -16.63 -20.56 5.12
C PRO A 30 -16.77 -19.31 4.23
N PRO A 31 -17.39 -18.20 4.68
CA PRO A 31 -17.46 -16.97 3.86
C PRO A 31 -16.08 -16.37 3.54
N LYS A 32 -15.14 -16.42 4.51
CA LYS A 32 -13.78 -15.92 4.31
C LYS A 32 -12.95 -16.85 3.42
N MET A 33 -13.22 -18.16 3.43
CA MET A 33 -12.60 -19.12 2.52
C MET A 33 -13.03 -18.88 1.07
N LYS A 34 -14.31 -18.59 0.85
CA LYS A 34 -14.82 -18.22 -0.48
C LYS A 34 -14.13 -16.95 -0.99
N GLU A 35 -14.12 -15.90 -0.16
CA GLU A 35 -13.45 -14.63 -0.47
C GLU A 35 -11.95 -14.83 -0.78
N LEU A 36 -11.26 -15.66 0.00
CA LEU A 36 -9.85 -15.98 -0.23
C LEU A 36 -9.64 -16.58 -1.62
N SER A 37 -10.46 -17.56 -2.00
CA SER A 37 -10.37 -18.21 -3.32
C SER A 37 -10.60 -17.21 -4.45
N GLU A 38 -11.59 -16.33 -4.32
CA GLU A 38 -11.92 -15.31 -5.32
C GLU A 38 -10.77 -14.30 -5.50
N GLN A 39 -10.23 -13.75 -4.41
CA GLN A 39 -9.11 -12.80 -4.48
C GLN A 39 -7.82 -13.45 -4.98
N LEU A 40 -7.51 -14.71 -4.59
CA LEU A 40 -6.34 -15.42 -5.10
C LEU A 40 -6.45 -15.68 -6.60
N LYS A 41 -7.64 -16.06 -7.08
CA LYS A 41 -7.90 -16.24 -8.51
C LYS A 41 -7.69 -14.94 -9.26
N GLU A 42 -8.27 -13.84 -8.79
CA GLU A 42 -8.10 -12.52 -9.41
C GLU A 42 -6.63 -12.10 -9.49
N LEU A 43 -5.86 -12.27 -8.40
CA LEU A 43 -4.43 -11.95 -8.37
C LEU A 43 -3.61 -12.84 -9.30
N SER A 44 -3.99 -14.11 -9.44
CA SER A 44 -3.35 -15.05 -10.37
C SER A 44 -3.65 -14.69 -11.83
N ASP A 45 -4.91 -14.37 -12.14
CA ASP A 45 -5.35 -13.97 -13.49
C ASP A 45 -4.69 -12.66 -13.92
N LYS A 46 -4.44 -11.74 -12.97
CA LYS A 46 -3.64 -10.51 -13.18
C LYS A 46 -2.13 -10.74 -13.31
N GLY A 47 -1.65 -11.95 -13.02
CA GLY A 47 -0.24 -12.31 -13.02
C GLY A 47 0.56 -11.76 -11.83
N PHE A 48 -0.10 -11.27 -10.79
CA PHE A 48 0.58 -10.73 -9.59
C PHE A 48 1.12 -11.82 -8.67
N ILE A 49 0.50 -13.01 -8.69
CA ILE A 49 0.95 -14.19 -7.94
C ILE A 49 0.98 -15.42 -8.82
N ARG A 50 1.65 -16.48 -8.36
CA ARG A 50 1.66 -17.81 -8.98
C ARG A 50 1.78 -18.89 -7.90
N PRO A 51 1.38 -20.14 -8.20
CA PRO A 51 1.72 -21.28 -7.35
C PRO A 51 3.23 -21.38 -7.10
N SER A 52 3.62 -21.80 -5.90
CA SER A 52 5.02 -21.92 -5.48
C SER A 52 5.20 -23.09 -4.52
N SER A 53 6.38 -23.71 -4.56
CA SER A 53 6.86 -24.73 -3.62
C SER A 53 7.86 -24.17 -2.60
N SER A 54 7.78 -22.85 -2.33
CA SER A 54 8.68 -22.16 -1.41
C SER A 54 8.65 -22.77 0.00
N PRO A 55 9.81 -22.89 0.69
CA PRO A 55 9.84 -23.25 2.11
C PRO A 55 9.33 -22.11 3.02
N TRP A 56 9.07 -20.93 2.47
CA TRP A 56 8.53 -19.77 3.18
C TRP A 56 7.00 -19.75 3.11
N GLY A 57 6.35 -19.43 4.24
CA GLY A 57 4.89 -19.37 4.32
C GLY A 57 4.41 -18.34 5.33
N ALA A 58 3.55 -17.43 4.89
CA ALA A 58 2.90 -16.42 5.72
C ALA A 58 1.38 -16.61 5.70
N PRO A 59 0.70 -16.55 6.86
CA PRO A 59 -0.74 -16.78 6.91
C PRO A 59 -1.49 -15.54 6.42
N VAL A 60 -2.68 -15.77 5.87
CA VAL A 60 -3.59 -14.72 5.43
C VAL A 60 -4.60 -14.41 6.53
N LEU A 61 -4.92 -13.13 6.70
CA LEU A 61 -5.98 -12.64 7.58
C LEU A 61 -6.87 -11.63 6.85
N PHE A 62 -8.10 -11.46 7.33
CA PHE A 62 -9.07 -10.54 6.75
C PHE A 62 -9.50 -9.47 7.76
N VAL A 63 -9.56 -8.23 7.29
CA VAL A 63 -10.12 -7.09 8.01
C VAL A 63 -11.34 -6.57 7.24
N LYS A 64 -12.40 -6.19 7.95
CA LYS A 64 -13.57 -5.55 7.31
C LYS A 64 -13.25 -4.11 6.94
N LYS A 65 -13.54 -3.73 5.70
CA LYS A 65 -13.60 -2.33 5.28
C LYS A 65 -14.88 -1.67 5.84
N LYS A 66 -14.93 -0.34 5.77
CA LYS A 66 -16.12 0.45 6.18
C LYS A 66 -17.38 0.05 5.40
N ASP A 67 -17.22 -0.34 4.14
CA ASP A 67 -18.30 -0.81 3.26
C ASP A 67 -18.77 -2.25 3.56
N GLY A 68 -18.18 -2.92 4.56
CA GLY A 68 -18.51 -4.29 4.93
C GLY A 68 -17.74 -5.38 4.16
N SER A 69 -17.06 -5.04 3.07
CA SER A 69 -16.25 -5.99 2.30
C SER A 69 -14.98 -6.39 3.06
N PHE A 70 -14.40 -7.53 2.70
CA PHE A 70 -13.17 -8.02 3.32
C PHE A 70 -11.93 -7.54 2.56
N ARG A 71 -10.91 -7.12 3.30
CA ARG A 71 -9.57 -6.84 2.77
C ARG A 71 -8.61 -7.93 3.24
N MET A 72 -8.00 -8.62 2.27
CA MET A 72 -6.98 -9.63 2.50
C MET A 72 -5.66 -8.97 2.91
N TYR A 73 -5.04 -9.48 3.97
CA TYR A 73 -3.71 -9.11 4.44
C TYR A 73 -2.86 -10.37 4.62
N ILE A 74 -1.58 -10.27 4.28
CA ILE A 74 -0.60 -11.33 4.54
C ILE A 74 0.21 -10.92 5.77
N ASP A 75 0.28 -11.80 6.76
CA ASP A 75 1.03 -11.55 7.99
C ASP A 75 2.52 -11.80 7.79
N TYR A 76 3.23 -10.79 7.29
CA TYR A 76 4.68 -10.84 7.11
C TYR A 76 5.49 -10.59 8.38
N ARG A 77 4.90 -10.56 9.58
CA ARG A 77 5.63 -10.17 10.81
C ARG A 77 6.88 -11.02 11.06
N GLU A 78 6.81 -12.34 10.85
CA GLU A 78 7.98 -13.21 11.03
C GLU A 78 9.02 -12.99 9.93
N LEU A 79 8.59 -12.84 8.67
CA LEU A 79 9.49 -12.50 7.57
C LEU A 79 10.19 -11.16 7.81
N ASN A 80 9.46 -10.13 8.24
CA ASN A 80 9.97 -8.78 8.50
C ASN A 80 11.00 -8.71 9.65
N LYS A 81 11.04 -9.70 10.55
CA LYS A 81 12.10 -9.81 11.56
C LYS A 81 13.41 -10.31 10.96
N LEU A 82 13.32 -11.09 9.88
CA LEU A 82 14.45 -11.71 9.19
C LEU A 82 14.96 -10.84 8.03
N THR A 83 14.25 -9.79 7.62
CA THR A 83 14.70 -8.87 6.59
C THR A 83 15.66 -7.82 7.15
N VAL A 84 16.67 -7.45 6.35
CA VAL A 84 17.52 -6.29 6.65
C VAL A 84 16.67 -5.03 6.54
N LYS A 85 16.65 -4.23 7.62
CA LYS A 85 15.88 -3.00 7.66
C LYS A 85 16.57 -1.94 6.80
N ASN A 86 15.94 -1.58 5.70
CA ASN A 86 16.36 -0.44 4.90
C ASN A 86 16.18 0.86 5.69
N ARG A 87 17.26 1.63 5.84
CA ARG A 87 17.25 2.94 6.48
C ARG A 87 17.26 4.04 5.41
N TYR A 88 16.13 4.20 4.73
CA TYR A 88 15.90 5.38 3.91
C TYR A 88 15.03 6.35 4.71
N PRO A 89 15.51 7.57 5.00
CA PRO A 89 14.68 8.55 5.68
C PRO A 89 13.54 8.95 4.74
N LEU A 90 12.31 8.61 5.12
CA LEU A 90 11.16 9.27 4.52
C LEU A 90 11.17 10.72 5.01
N PRO A 91 11.07 11.71 4.10
CA PRO A 91 11.04 13.12 4.50
C PRO A 91 9.86 13.35 5.45
N ARG A 92 10.04 14.20 6.47
CA ARG A 92 8.92 14.53 7.35
C ARG A 92 7.93 15.35 6.54
N ILE A 93 6.66 15.14 6.86
CA ILE A 93 5.59 15.87 6.19
C ILE A 93 5.73 17.39 6.37
N ASP A 94 6.22 17.83 7.53
CA ASP A 94 6.46 19.23 7.85
C ASP A 94 7.51 19.82 6.92
N ASP A 95 8.63 19.10 6.72
CA ASP A 95 9.69 19.49 5.78
C ASP A 95 9.14 19.65 4.36
N LEU A 96 8.23 18.76 3.93
CA LEU A 96 7.58 18.86 2.62
C LEU A 96 6.64 20.08 2.53
N PHE A 97 5.95 20.44 3.61
CA PHE A 97 5.08 21.64 3.62
C PHE A 97 5.87 22.94 3.59
N ASP A 98 7.02 23.00 4.26
CA ASP A 98 7.87 24.18 4.22
C ASP A 98 8.39 24.43 2.80
N GLN A 99 8.70 23.38 2.05
CA GLN A 99 9.06 23.48 0.62
C GLN A 99 7.91 23.98 -0.26
N LEU A 100 6.66 23.79 0.15
CA LEU A 100 5.48 24.24 -0.60
C LEU A 100 5.13 25.71 -0.33
N GLN A 101 5.72 26.35 0.68
CA GLN A 101 5.47 27.75 1.00
C GLN A 101 5.80 28.66 -0.21
N GLY A 102 4.97 29.68 -0.43
CA GLY A 102 5.11 30.60 -1.56
C GLY A 102 4.46 30.13 -2.87
N SER A 103 4.03 28.87 -2.95
CA SER A 103 3.25 28.37 -4.10
C SER A 103 1.80 28.88 -4.04
N ASN A 104 1.26 29.26 -5.20
CA ASN A 104 -0.13 29.75 -5.33
C ASN A 104 -1.08 28.73 -5.95
N VAL A 105 -0.55 27.64 -6.53
CA VAL A 105 -1.32 26.58 -7.19
C VAL A 105 -0.83 25.23 -6.69
N TYR A 106 -1.76 24.36 -6.31
CA TYR A 106 -1.46 23.02 -5.82
C TYR A 106 -2.23 21.97 -6.63
N SER A 107 -1.54 20.89 -6.99
CA SER A 107 -2.14 19.73 -7.66
C SER A 107 -1.81 18.48 -6.88
N LYS A 108 -2.80 17.60 -6.70
CA LYS A 108 -2.63 16.33 -5.98
C LYS A 108 -2.89 15.17 -6.95
N ILE A 109 -1.87 14.35 -7.16
CA ILE A 109 -1.96 13.16 -8.00
C ILE A 109 -1.92 11.93 -7.09
N ASP A 110 -2.93 11.07 -7.24
CA ASP A 110 -3.03 9.82 -6.48
C ASP A 110 -2.70 8.65 -7.41
N LEU A 111 -1.60 7.95 -7.12
CA LEU A 111 -1.16 6.83 -7.94
C LEU A 111 -1.90 5.55 -7.52
N ARG A 112 -3.08 5.30 -8.11
CA ARG A 112 -3.83 4.06 -7.92
C ARG A 112 -3.34 2.96 -8.85
N SER A 113 -2.40 2.15 -8.36
CA SER A 113 -1.84 0.96 -9.05
C SER A 113 -1.11 1.24 -10.38
N GLY A 114 -0.36 0.24 -10.88
CA GLY A 114 0.52 0.36 -12.05
C GLY A 114 -0.18 0.52 -13.40
N GLU A 115 -1.49 0.76 -13.45
CA GLU A 115 -2.29 0.88 -14.67
C GLU A 115 -2.38 2.31 -15.22
N GLY A 116 -1.74 3.27 -14.54
CA GLY A 116 -1.56 4.63 -15.04
C GLY A 116 -2.12 5.70 -14.09
N ILE A 117 -1.96 6.96 -14.50
CA ILE A 117 -2.40 8.12 -13.73
C ILE A 117 -3.87 8.39 -14.05
N HIS A 118 -4.75 8.14 -13.10
CA HIS A 118 -6.17 8.50 -13.20
C HIS A 118 -6.53 9.47 -12.09
N VAL A 119 -7.15 10.60 -12.46
CA VAL A 119 -7.67 11.55 -11.48
C VAL A 119 -9.00 11.00 -10.95
N ASP A 120 -9.10 10.84 -9.64
CA ASP A 120 -10.33 10.41 -8.98
C ASP A 120 -11.41 11.50 -9.10
N PRO A 121 -12.53 11.28 -9.82
CA PRO A 121 -13.55 12.31 -10.04
C PRO A 121 -14.14 12.87 -8.75
N THR A 122 -14.31 12.03 -7.72
CA THR A 122 -14.85 12.46 -6.41
C THR A 122 -13.90 13.43 -5.70
N LYS A 123 -12.60 13.32 -5.97
CA LYS A 123 -11.57 14.20 -5.43
C LYS A 123 -11.53 15.52 -6.20
N ILE A 124 -11.80 15.51 -7.51
CA ILE A 124 -11.91 16.73 -8.32
C ILE A 124 -13.02 17.63 -7.80
N GLU A 125 -14.21 17.08 -7.55
CA GLU A 125 -15.36 17.83 -7.04
C GLU A 125 -15.04 18.50 -5.70
N SER A 126 -14.38 17.77 -4.77
CA SER A 126 -13.95 18.33 -3.48
C SER A 126 -12.92 19.47 -3.57
N ILE A 127 -12.22 19.60 -4.71
CA ILE A 127 -11.17 20.61 -4.93
C ILE A 127 -11.72 21.83 -5.67
N LYS A 128 -12.74 21.67 -6.53
CA LYS A 128 -13.35 22.79 -7.28
C LYS A 128 -13.94 23.85 -6.36
N ASP A 129 -14.48 23.43 -5.21
CA ASP A 129 -15.12 24.33 -4.23
C ASP A 129 -14.14 24.82 -3.14
N TRP A 130 -12.84 24.51 -3.27
CA TRP A 130 -11.83 24.86 -2.27
C TRP A 130 -11.29 26.28 -2.48
N GLU A 131 -11.64 27.20 -1.58
CA GLU A 131 -11.02 28.53 -1.53
C GLU A 131 -9.50 28.41 -1.32
N SER A 132 -8.71 29.08 -2.17
CA SER A 132 -7.25 29.12 -2.11
C SER A 132 -6.75 29.69 -0.79
N SER A 133 -6.56 28.82 0.20
CA SER A 133 -6.09 29.23 1.52
C SER A 133 -4.61 28.90 1.70
N LYS A 134 -3.84 29.88 2.20
CA LYS A 134 -2.38 29.81 2.33
C LYS A 134 -1.88 29.22 3.65
N SER A 135 -2.76 28.72 4.53
CA SER A 135 -2.32 28.23 5.85
C SER A 135 -1.84 26.77 5.78
N PRO A 136 -0.70 26.42 6.40
CA PRO A 136 -0.17 25.05 6.42
C PRO A 136 -1.18 24.01 6.91
N MET A 137 -2.04 24.38 7.86
CA MET A 137 -3.08 23.51 8.43
C MET A 137 -4.15 23.12 7.41
N LYS A 138 -4.54 24.05 6.52
CA LYS A 138 -5.49 23.79 5.44
C LYS A 138 -4.85 22.99 4.29
N ILE A 139 -3.57 23.20 4.01
CA ILE A 139 -2.82 22.37 3.04
C ILE A 139 -2.69 20.92 3.55
N ARG A 140 -2.46 20.71 4.86
CA ARG A 140 -2.51 19.37 5.49
C ARG A 140 -3.84 18.66 5.27
N GLN A 141 -4.95 19.37 5.45
CA GLN A 141 -6.29 18.85 5.22
C GLN A 141 -6.50 18.49 3.74
N PHE A 142 -6.09 19.37 2.81
CA PHE A 142 -6.16 19.14 1.36
C PHE A 142 -5.35 17.89 0.93
N LEU A 143 -4.13 17.72 1.44
CA LEU A 143 -3.32 16.54 1.17
C LEU A 143 -3.87 15.28 1.86
N GLY A 144 -4.91 15.37 2.69
CA GLY A 144 -5.52 14.22 3.36
C GLY A 144 -4.60 13.62 4.42
N LEU A 145 -3.72 14.46 4.99
CA LEU A 145 -2.68 14.05 5.93
C LEU A 145 -3.06 14.37 7.38
N ALA A 146 -4.28 14.86 7.62
CA ALA A 146 -4.79 15.27 8.93
C ALA A 146 -4.97 14.12 9.96
N GLY A 147 -4.68 12.86 9.59
CA GLY A 147 -4.78 11.70 10.48
C GLY A 147 -3.53 10.82 10.54
N TYR A 148 -2.39 11.28 10.02
CA TYR A 148 -1.12 10.56 10.08
C TYR A 148 -0.25 11.04 11.25
N TYR A 149 -0.79 11.04 12.47
CA TYR A 149 -0.03 11.09 13.73
C TYR A 149 -0.84 10.43 14.83
#